data_AF-A0A164ZZ01-F1
#
_entry.id   AF-A0A164ZZ01-F1
#
_cell.length_a   1.000
_cell.length_b   1.000
_cell.length_c   1.000
_cell.angle_alpha   90.00
_cell.angle_beta   90.00
_cell.angle_gamma   90.00
#
_symmetry.space_group_name_H-M   'P 1'
#
loop_
_entity.id
_entity.type
_entity.pdbx_description
1 polymer ?
#
loop_
_entity_poly.entity_id
_entity_poly.type
_entity_poly.pdbx_seq_one_letter_code
_entity_poly.pdbx_strand_id
1 'polypeptide(L)'
;MQKLKESFKKRGSQDIGSRSSPGSPEGDVVKNVRSFCDSNAKQDEEILFLPVIVEAASASPTAAKEAAYVIRKVLVKDASRSQSQYNAIMLIRILSENPGPAFARGFDSKFQQAIQWTLRHCKHTSVHQFLCEVLDYLESRYGQDETFRPIIELWRKEKAHPENWQVKRTVCDSQWPLAANA
;
A
#
# COMPACT_ATOMS: atom_id res chain seq x y z
N MET A 1 49.32 2.01 30.27
CA MET A 1 47.92 2.03 30.76
C MET A 1 47.21 3.20 30.09
N GLN A 2 46.17 2.95 29.30
CA GLN A 2 44.89 3.68 29.25
C GLN A 2 44.10 3.19 28.03
N LYS A 3 42.96 2.58 28.33
CA LYS A 3 41.96 2.10 27.37
C LYS A 3 41.12 3.30 26.92
N LEU A 4 40.98 3.53 25.62
CA LEU A 4 39.90 4.34 25.07
C LEU A 4 39.13 3.46 24.08
N LYS A 5 38.08 2.83 24.59
CA LYS A 5 37.03 2.19 23.80
C LYS A 5 36.02 3.28 23.48
N GLU A 6 36.15 3.90 22.31
CA GLU A 6 35.09 4.76 21.80
C GLU A 6 33.90 3.88 21.40
N SER A 7 32.86 3.99 22.22
CA SER A 7 31.57 3.40 21.97
C SER A 7 30.91 4.13 20.81
N PHE A 8 30.83 3.47 19.66
CA PHE A 8 29.96 3.88 18.57
C PHE A 8 28.50 3.71 19.03
N LYS A 9 28.00 4.75 19.69
CA LYS A 9 26.60 4.91 20.06
C LYS A 9 25.78 4.94 18.77
N LYS A 10 25.08 3.82 18.55
CA LYS A 10 24.00 3.60 17.59
C LYS A 10 23.08 4.83 17.60
N ARG A 11 23.28 5.75 16.67
CA ARG A 11 22.36 6.85 16.39
C ARG A 11 21.16 6.22 15.71
N GLY A 12 20.17 5.84 16.53
CA GLY A 12 18.83 5.55 16.04
C GLY A 12 18.36 6.76 15.27
N SER A 13 18.20 6.59 13.96
CA SER A 13 17.45 7.50 13.12
C SER A 13 16.09 7.67 13.76
N GLN A 14 15.86 8.84 14.38
CA GLN A 14 14.54 9.24 14.83
C GLN A 14 13.71 9.39 13.55
N ASP A 15 12.88 8.38 13.26
CA ASP A 15 11.74 8.53 12.37
C ASP A 15 10.92 9.70 12.92
N ILE A 16 11.05 10.86 12.31
CA ILE A 16 10.13 11.99 12.45
C ILE A 16 8.87 11.61 11.67
N GLY A 17 8.17 10.59 12.16
CA GLY A 17 6.77 10.35 11.88
C GLY A 17 6.01 11.00 13.02
N SER A 18 5.16 11.98 12.69
CA SER A 18 4.22 12.64 13.57
C SER A 18 3.79 11.75 14.76
N ARG A 19 4.07 12.17 16.00
CA ARG A 19 3.41 11.59 17.17
C ARG A 19 1.96 12.03 17.12
N SER A 20 1.14 11.31 16.38
CA SER A 20 -0.30 11.45 16.43
C SER A 20 -0.76 11.20 17.87
N SER A 21 -1.52 12.15 18.41
CA SER A 21 -2.03 12.06 19.78
C SER A 21 -3.05 10.92 19.88
N PRO A 22 -3.09 10.15 20.97
CA PRO A 22 -4.14 9.15 21.19
C PRO A 22 -5.52 9.80 21.05
N GLY A 23 -6.40 9.25 20.20
CA GLY A 23 -7.73 9.80 19.92
C GLY A 23 -7.79 10.86 18.80
N SER A 24 -6.70 11.05 18.05
CA SER A 24 -6.73 11.79 16.77
C SER A 24 -7.00 10.85 15.59
N PRO A 25 -7.66 11.31 14.50
CA PRO A 25 -7.88 10.49 13.31
C PRO A 25 -6.58 9.93 12.71
N GLU A 26 -5.48 10.68 12.77
CA GLU A 26 -4.15 10.26 12.35
C GLU A 26 -3.59 9.13 13.22
N GLY A 27 -3.86 9.15 14.52
CA GLY A 27 -3.47 8.08 15.44
C GLY A 27 -4.28 6.82 15.21
N ASP A 28 -5.59 7.00 15.05
CA ASP A 28 -6.54 5.90 14.88
C ASP A 28 -6.34 5.19 13.54
N VAL A 29 -6.14 5.92 12.45
CA VAL A 29 -5.87 5.30 11.15
C VAL A 29 -4.56 4.50 11.16
N VAL A 30 -3.51 5.02 11.79
CA VAL A 30 -2.22 4.32 11.89
C VAL A 30 -2.38 3.03 12.70
N LYS A 31 -3.09 3.10 13.84
CA LYS A 31 -3.33 1.95 14.70
C LYS A 31 -4.16 0.89 13.95
N ASN A 32 -5.28 1.28 13.37
CA ASN A 32 -6.22 0.35 12.75
C ASN A 32 -5.66 -0.28 11.47
N VAL A 33 -4.96 0.48 10.62
CA VAL A 33 -4.29 -0.07 9.42
C VAL A 33 -3.23 -1.11 9.82
N ARG A 34 -2.41 -0.84 10.86
CA ARG A 34 -1.42 -1.82 11.32
C ARG A 34 -2.07 -3.08 11.86
N SER A 35 -3.06 -2.93 12.74
CA SER A 35 -3.80 -4.06 13.31
C SER A 35 -4.43 -4.90 12.20
N PHE A 36 -5.08 -4.27 11.22
CA PHE A 36 -5.68 -4.96 10.09
C PHE A 36 -4.65 -5.73 9.27
N CYS A 37 -3.52 -5.11 8.93
CA CYS A 37 -2.46 -5.77 8.16
C CYS A 37 -1.73 -6.87 8.95
N ASP A 38 -1.62 -6.76 10.27
CA ASP A 38 -0.97 -7.77 11.11
C ASP A 38 -1.91 -8.90 11.53
N SER A 39 -3.22 -8.69 11.44
CA SER A 39 -4.22 -9.72 11.72
C SER A 39 -4.17 -10.86 10.69
N ASN A 40 -4.32 -12.10 11.17
CA ASN A 40 -4.78 -13.22 10.35
C ASN A 40 -6.32 -13.23 10.29
N ALA A 41 -6.93 -12.02 10.30
CA ALA A 41 -8.36 -11.84 10.48
C ALA A 41 -9.13 -12.81 9.57
N LYS A 42 -9.94 -13.64 10.21
CA LYS A 42 -11.06 -14.30 9.53
C LYS A 42 -11.98 -13.17 9.03
N GLN A 43 -12.77 -13.43 7.98
CA GLN A 43 -13.70 -12.46 7.37
C GLN A 43 -14.49 -11.61 8.40
N ASP A 44 -14.82 -12.17 9.56
CA ASP A 44 -15.59 -11.49 10.61
C ASP A 44 -14.86 -10.32 11.28
N GLU A 45 -13.52 -10.39 11.42
CA GLU A 45 -12.73 -9.29 12.00
C GLU A 45 -12.50 -8.16 10.99
N GLU A 46 -12.43 -8.49 9.70
CA GLU A 46 -12.33 -7.51 8.60
C GLU A 46 -13.52 -6.55 8.60
N ILE A 47 -14.73 -7.06 8.87
CA ILE A 47 -15.96 -6.26 8.98
C ILE A 47 -15.84 -5.17 10.06
N LEU A 48 -15.08 -5.41 11.13
CA LEU A 48 -14.91 -4.46 12.22
C LEU A 48 -13.90 -3.35 11.90
N PHE A 49 -12.83 -3.67 11.17
CA PHE A 49 -11.75 -2.72 10.91
C PHE A 49 -12.07 -1.76 9.76
N LEU A 50 -12.65 -2.26 8.66
CA LEU A 50 -12.76 -1.48 7.43
C LEU A 50 -13.56 -0.18 7.58
N PRO A 51 -14.76 -0.17 8.20
CA PRO A 51 -15.51 1.08 8.39
C PRO A 51 -14.72 2.10 9.21
N VAL A 52 -14.05 1.65 10.27
CA VAL A 52 -13.27 2.51 11.17
C VAL A 52 -12.04 3.10 10.47
N ILE A 53 -11.35 2.31 9.63
CA ILE A 53 -10.21 2.79 8.84
C ILE A 53 -10.67 3.86 7.83
N VAL A 54 -11.76 3.61 7.12
CA VAL A 54 -12.32 4.54 6.13
C VAL A 54 -12.77 5.83 6.81
N GLU A 55 -13.46 5.75 7.94
CA GLU A 55 -13.89 6.91 8.72
C GLU A 55 -12.69 7.75 9.18
N ALA A 56 -11.68 7.11 9.80
CA ALA A 56 -10.48 7.80 10.26
C ALA A 56 -9.69 8.45 9.11
N ALA A 57 -9.55 7.75 7.98
CA ALA A 57 -8.90 8.29 6.79
C ALA A 57 -9.68 9.46 6.15
N SER A 58 -11.01 9.42 6.22
CA SER A 58 -11.90 10.46 5.68
C SER A 58 -11.95 11.72 6.53
N ALA A 59 -11.65 11.60 7.83
CA ALA A 59 -11.72 12.71 8.78
C ALA A 59 -10.72 13.84 8.48
N SER A 60 -9.57 13.55 7.86
CA SER A 60 -8.62 14.59 7.45
C SER A 60 -7.71 14.13 6.29
N PRO A 61 -7.24 15.06 5.44
CA PRO A 61 -6.22 14.74 4.42
C PRO A 61 -4.90 14.21 5.02
N THR A 62 -4.58 14.61 6.25
CA THR A 62 -3.38 14.15 6.97
C THR A 62 -3.55 12.69 7.38
N ALA A 63 -4.72 12.30 7.87
CA ALA A 63 -5.02 10.92 8.23
C ALA A 63 -4.99 9.99 7.00
N ALA A 64 -5.56 10.41 5.87
CA ALA A 64 -5.45 9.66 4.61
C ALA A 64 -3.98 9.47 4.18
N LYS A 65 -3.14 10.49 4.36
CA LYS A 65 -1.70 10.41 4.07
C LYS A 65 -0.95 9.48 5.02
N GLU A 66 -1.30 9.48 6.31
CA GLU A 66 -0.75 8.54 7.28
C GLU A 66 -1.16 7.09 6.96
N ALA A 67 -2.38 6.86 6.47
CA ALA A 67 -2.80 5.55 5.98
C ALA A 67 -1.89 5.07 4.83
N ALA A 68 -1.67 5.91 3.82
CA ALA A 68 -0.78 5.62 2.69
C ALA A 68 0.66 5.35 3.17
N TYR A 69 1.15 6.11 4.16
CA TYR A 69 2.46 5.91 4.77
C TYR A 69 2.59 4.53 5.44
N VAL A 70 1.58 4.09 6.19
CA VAL A 70 1.61 2.78 6.85
C VAL A 70 1.51 1.66 5.82
N ILE A 71 0.59 1.76 4.85
CA ILE A 71 0.40 0.76 3.78
C ILE A 71 1.71 0.51 3.04
N ARG A 72 2.40 1.55 2.58
CA ARG A 72 3.68 1.36 1.86
C ARG A 72 4.75 0.68 2.72
N LYS A 73 4.76 0.93 4.04
CA LYS A 73 5.70 0.29 4.96
C LYS A 73 5.37 -1.19 5.12
N VAL A 74 4.09 -1.56 5.20
CA VAL A 74 3.66 -2.96 5.26
C VAL A 74 4.08 -3.71 4.00
N LEU A 75 3.86 -3.13 2.81
CA LEU A 75 4.18 -3.75 1.52
C LEU A 75 5.65 -4.21 1.43
N VAL A 76 6.58 -3.39 1.92
CA VAL A 76 8.03 -3.63 1.79
C VAL A 76 8.69 -4.23 3.04
N LYS A 77 7.97 -4.39 4.16
CA LYS A 77 8.55 -4.82 5.44
C LYS A 77 9.06 -6.26 5.39
N ASP A 78 8.23 -7.18 4.90
CA ASP A 78 8.56 -8.59 4.83
C ASP A 78 7.71 -9.29 3.76
N ALA A 79 8.31 -9.56 2.60
CA ALA A 79 7.64 -10.23 1.49
C ALA A 79 7.26 -11.70 1.77
N SER A 80 7.68 -12.29 2.91
CA SER A 80 7.20 -13.61 3.32
C SER A 80 5.78 -13.56 3.91
N ARG A 81 5.35 -12.40 4.43
CA ARG A 81 4.02 -12.21 5.05
C ARG A 81 2.96 -11.88 3.99
N SER A 82 2.58 -12.89 3.21
CA SER A 82 1.58 -12.77 2.13
C SER A 82 0.28 -12.11 2.59
N GLN A 83 -0.25 -12.51 3.74
CA GLN A 83 -1.49 -11.97 4.28
C GLN A 83 -1.40 -10.47 4.56
N SER A 84 -0.29 -10.02 5.16
CA SER A 84 -0.11 -8.59 5.45
C SER A 84 -0.02 -7.75 4.18
N GLN A 85 0.66 -8.26 3.14
CA GLN A 85 0.71 -7.59 1.84
C GLN A 85 -0.67 -7.58 1.16
N TYR A 86 -1.38 -8.71 1.20
CA TYR A 86 -2.74 -8.81 0.66
C TYR A 86 -3.68 -7.79 1.32
N ASN A 87 -3.70 -7.73 2.65
CA ASN A 87 -4.50 -6.77 3.41
C ASN A 87 -4.12 -5.32 3.08
N ALA A 88 -2.82 -5.03 2.92
CA ALA A 88 -2.36 -3.71 2.50
C ALA A 88 -2.85 -3.35 1.08
N ILE A 89 -2.83 -4.28 0.13
CA ILE A 89 -3.33 -4.08 -1.24
C ILE A 89 -4.85 -3.86 -1.25
N MET A 90 -5.58 -4.60 -0.42
CA MET A 90 -7.01 -4.42 -0.24
C MET A 90 -7.34 -2.99 0.23
N LEU A 91 -6.58 -2.47 1.21
CA LEU A 91 -6.74 -1.09 1.67
C LEU A 91 -6.41 -0.07 0.58
N ILE A 92 -5.47 -0.34 -0.35
CA ILE A 92 -5.23 0.55 -1.49
C ILE A 92 -6.49 0.70 -2.32
N ARG A 93 -7.17 -0.41 -2.65
CA ARG A 93 -8.40 -0.39 -3.43
C ARG A 93 -9.50 0.39 -2.69
N ILE A 94 -9.79 0.00 -1.45
CA ILE A 94 -10.87 0.60 -0.65
C ILE A 94 -10.63 2.10 -0.45
N LEU A 95 -9.42 2.50 -0.03
CA LEU A 95 -9.12 3.89 0.26
C LEU A 95 -9.03 4.77 -1.00
N SER A 96 -8.73 4.17 -2.16
CA SER A 96 -8.81 4.85 -3.46
C SER A 96 -10.24 5.11 -3.91
N GLU A 97 -11.21 4.39 -3.36
CA GLU A 97 -12.64 4.65 -3.58
C GLU A 97 -13.19 5.60 -2.50
N ASN A 98 -12.77 5.40 -1.25
CA ASN A 98 -13.17 6.22 -0.11
C ASN A 98 -12.05 6.29 0.96
N PRO A 99 -11.37 7.44 1.13
CA PRO A 99 -11.80 8.79 0.75
C PRO A 99 -11.41 9.23 -0.67
N GLY A 100 -10.83 8.34 -1.47
CA GLY A 100 -10.48 8.60 -2.87
C GLY A 100 -9.37 9.64 -3.03
N PRO A 101 -9.62 10.83 -3.62
CA PRO A 101 -8.57 11.81 -3.89
C PRO A 101 -7.72 12.19 -2.67
N ALA A 102 -8.29 12.20 -1.45
CA ALA A 102 -7.53 12.49 -0.23
C ALA A 102 -6.46 11.43 0.05
N PHE A 103 -6.77 10.16 -0.20
CA PHE A 103 -5.82 9.05 -0.09
C PHE A 103 -4.82 9.03 -1.25
N ALA A 104 -5.28 9.27 -2.48
CA ALA A 104 -4.45 9.25 -3.67
C ALA A 104 -3.33 10.30 -3.66
N ARG A 105 -3.51 11.43 -2.97
CA ARG A 105 -2.42 12.39 -2.69
C ARG A 105 -1.24 11.80 -1.91
N GLY A 106 -1.45 10.65 -1.25
CA GLY A 106 -0.43 9.86 -0.58
C GLY A 106 0.44 9.02 -1.52
N PHE A 107 0.14 8.95 -2.83
CA PHE A 107 0.95 8.24 -3.84
C PHE A 107 2.23 8.99 -4.23
N ASP A 108 2.98 9.41 -3.20
CA ASP A 108 4.27 10.05 -3.32
C ASP A 108 5.32 9.12 -3.96
N SER A 109 6.49 9.66 -4.28
CA SER A 109 7.57 8.90 -4.91
C SER A 109 8.02 7.67 -4.10
N LYS A 110 7.86 7.71 -2.77
CA LYS A 110 8.21 6.59 -1.88
C LYS A 110 7.12 5.52 -1.88
N PHE A 111 5.84 5.90 -2.04
CA PHE A 111 4.75 4.96 -2.25
C PHE A 111 4.90 4.24 -3.59
N GLN A 112 5.22 4.97 -4.65
CA GLN A 112 5.51 4.40 -5.97
C GLN A 112 6.67 3.40 -5.91
N GLN A 113 7.77 3.75 -5.23
CA GLN A 113 8.89 2.83 -5.01
C GLN A 113 8.47 1.55 -4.26
N ALA A 114 7.57 1.66 -3.28
CA ALA A 114 7.06 0.49 -2.55
C ALA A 114 6.23 -0.43 -3.46
N ILE A 115 5.37 0.14 -4.31
CA ILE A 115 4.57 -0.64 -5.29
C ILE A 115 5.47 -1.30 -6.31
N GLN A 116 6.43 -0.57 -6.88
CA GLN A 116 7.41 -1.10 -7.82
C GLN A 116 8.22 -2.25 -7.21
N TRP A 117 8.74 -2.05 -6.00
CA TRP A 117 9.47 -3.09 -5.28
C TRP A 117 8.59 -4.32 -5.05
N THR A 118 7.33 -4.12 -4.68
CA THR A 118 6.39 -5.22 -4.44
C THR A 118 6.10 -5.99 -5.73
N LEU A 119 5.83 -5.33 -6.86
CA LEU A 119 5.66 -5.99 -8.16
C LEU A 119 6.88 -6.85 -8.53
N ARG A 120 8.08 -6.31 -8.36
CA ARG A 120 9.32 -6.97 -8.79
C ARG A 120 9.78 -8.08 -7.84
N HIS A 121 9.52 -7.96 -6.54
CA HIS A 121 10.07 -8.82 -5.50
C HIS A 121 9.02 -9.56 -4.66
N CYS A 122 7.74 -9.52 -5.06
CA CYS A 122 6.72 -10.33 -4.41
C CYS A 122 7.11 -11.81 -4.44
N LYS A 123 6.94 -12.51 -3.32
CA LYS A 123 7.21 -13.96 -3.25
C LYS A 123 5.99 -14.80 -3.59
N HIS A 124 4.80 -14.21 -3.56
CA HIS A 124 3.53 -14.92 -3.55
C HIS A 124 2.71 -14.56 -4.79
N THR A 125 2.40 -15.56 -5.61
CA THR A 125 1.69 -15.34 -6.88
C THR A 125 0.32 -14.69 -6.70
N SER A 126 -0.45 -15.11 -5.69
CA SER A 126 -1.77 -14.53 -5.40
C SER A 126 -1.70 -13.05 -5.01
N VAL A 127 -0.71 -12.66 -4.20
CA VAL A 127 -0.47 -11.26 -3.80
C VAL A 127 -0.06 -10.43 -5.02
N HIS A 128 0.82 -10.97 -5.86
CA HIS A 128 1.24 -10.29 -7.09
C HIS A 128 0.06 -10.10 -8.06
N GLN A 129 -0.72 -11.15 -8.32
CA GLN A 129 -1.91 -11.09 -9.17
C GLN A 129 -2.91 -10.06 -8.65
N PHE A 130 -3.21 -10.08 -7.36
CA PHE A 130 -4.13 -9.12 -6.75
C PHE A 130 -3.64 -7.67 -6.84
N LEU A 131 -2.33 -7.43 -6.67
CA LEU A 131 -1.76 -6.10 -6.90
C LEU A 131 -1.95 -5.64 -8.35
N CYS A 132 -1.69 -6.51 -9.33
CA CYS A 132 -1.95 -6.19 -10.74
C CYS A 132 -3.42 -5.87 -10.99
N GLU A 133 -4.35 -6.67 -10.46
CA GLU A 133 -5.80 -6.43 -10.59
C GLU A 133 -6.22 -5.09 -9.99
N VAL A 134 -5.70 -4.73 -8.82
CA VAL A 134 -5.96 -3.42 -8.21
C VAL A 134 -5.40 -2.29 -9.07
N LEU A 135 -4.20 -2.44 -9.63
CA LEU A 135 -3.62 -1.40 -10.49
C LEU A 135 -4.34 -1.26 -11.84
N ASP A 136 -4.79 -2.37 -12.45
CA ASP A 136 -5.65 -2.34 -13.63
C ASP A 136 -7.01 -1.70 -13.32
N TYR A 137 -7.59 -1.97 -12.14
CA TYR A 137 -8.79 -1.28 -11.66
C TYR A 137 -8.55 0.24 -11.56
N LEU A 138 -7.48 0.66 -10.89
CA LEU A 138 -7.16 2.08 -10.72
C LEU A 138 -6.93 2.79 -12.06
N GLU A 139 -6.23 2.16 -13.00
CA GLU A 139 -6.05 2.73 -14.34
C GLU A 139 -7.37 2.84 -15.11
N SER A 140 -8.20 1.79 -15.10
CA SER A 140 -9.48 1.82 -15.80
C SER A 140 -10.44 2.87 -15.24
N ARG A 141 -10.41 3.07 -13.91
CA ARG A 141 -11.32 3.98 -13.21
C ARG A 141 -10.84 5.43 -13.18
N TYR A 142 -9.53 5.65 -12.99
CA TYR A 142 -8.93 6.95 -12.73
C TYR A 142 -7.89 7.36 -13.78
N GLY A 143 -7.89 6.72 -14.96
CA GLY A 143 -6.94 6.95 -16.06
C GLY A 143 -6.74 8.41 -16.52
N GLN A 144 -7.72 9.27 -16.25
CA GLN A 144 -7.72 10.69 -16.60
C GLN A 144 -7.67 11.62 -15.36
N ASP A 145 -7.55 11.06 -14.14
CA ASP A 145 -7.48 11.81 -12.90
C ASP A 145 -6.03 12.15 -12.56
N GLU A 146 -5.71 13.45 -12.54
CA GLU A 146 -4.38 13.97 -12.20
C GLU A 146 -3.89 13.52 -10.81
N THR A 147 -4.79 13.28 -9.87
CA THR A 147 -4.45 12.82 -8.52
C THR A 147 -3.90 11.40 -8.53
N PHE A 148 -4.39 10.56 -9.43
CA PHE A 148 -3.98 9.16 -9.59
C PHE A 148 -2.88 8.97 -10.64
N ARG A 149 -2.61 9.99 -11.46
CA ARG A 149 -1.57 9.97 -12.50
C ARG A 149 -0.24 9.36 -12.04
N PRO A 150 0.31 9.68 -10.83
CA PRO A 150 1.59 9.11 -10.42
C PRO A 150 1.61 7.58 -10.29
N ILE A 151 0.51 6.97 -9.82
CA ILE A 151 0.44 5.50 -9.72
C ILE A 151 0.11 4.85 -11.06
N ILE A 152 -0.68 5.52 -11.90
CA ILE A 152 -1.07 5.02 -13.23
C ILE A 152 0.11 5.03 -14.19
N GLU A 153 0.93 6.09 -14.19
CA GLU A 153 2.16 6.15 -14.99
C GLU A 153 3.15 5.05 -14.57
N LEU A 154 3.31 4.80 -13.26
CA LEU A 154 4.10 3.68 -12.77
C LEU A 154 3.55 2.35 -13.28
N TRP A 155 2.23 2.13 -13.20
CA TRP A 155 1.63 0.88 -13.61
C TRP A 155 1.81 0.60 -15.11
N ARG A 156 1.59 1.61 -15.97
CA ARG A 156 1.84 1.53 -17.41
C ARG A 156 3.29 1.15 -17.71
N LYS A 157 4.24 1.74 -16.99
CA LYS A 157 5.67 1.44 -17.14
C LYS A 157 5.99 0.00 -16.74
N GLU A 158 5.50 -0.47 -15.59
CA GLU A 158 5.77 -1.85 -15.16
C GLU A 158 5.10 -2.88 -16.09
N LYS A 159 3.90 -2.60 -16.62
CA LYS A 159 3.23 -3.45 -17.62
C LYS A 159 4.02 -3.59 -18.92
N ALA A 160 4.75 -2.55 -19.33
CA ALA A 160 5.61 -2.60 -20.51
C ALA A 160 6.89 -3.43 -20.29
N HIS A 161 7.22 -3.74 -19.03
CA HIS A 161 8.43 -4.46 -18.65
C HIS A 161 8.17 -5.64 -17.67
N PRO A 162 7.30 -6.60 -18.04
CA PRO A 162 6.95 -7.72 -17.17
C PRO A 162 8.13 -8.66 -16.89
N GLU A 163 9.19 -8.62 -17.70
CA GLU A 163 10.44 -9.35 -17.48
C GLU A 163 11.15 -8.99 -16.17
N ASN A 164 10.83 -7.83 -15.58
CA ASN A 164 11.40 -7.38 -14.31
C ASN A 164 10.76 -8.06 -13.08
N TRP A 165 9.71 -8.86 -13.26
CA TRP A 165 8.96 -9.47 -12.16
C TRP A 165 9.52 -10.84 -11.81
N GLN A 166 9.81 -11.08 -10.52
CA GLN A 166 10.25 -12.40 -10.06
C GLN A 166 9.15 -13.46 -10.20
N VAL A 167 7.89 -13.08 -9.96
CA VAL A 167 6.75 -13.94 -10.20
C VAL A 167 6.39 -13.86 -11.67
N LYS A 168 6.51 -14.98 -12.37
CA LYS A 168 5.96 -15.09 -13.73
C LYS A 168 4.44 -15.04 -13.61
N ARG A 169 3.82 -14.09 -14.31
CA ARG A 169 2.37 -14.05 -14.46
C ARG A 169 1.96 -15.37 -15.12
N THR A 170 1.37 -16.29 -14.35
CA THR A 170 0.64 -17.40 -14.93
C THR A 170 -0.56 -16.77 -15.62
N VAL A 171 -0.50 -16.70 -16.95
CA VAL A 171 -1.63 -16.31 -17.77
C VAL A 171 -2.69 -17.39 -17.55
N CYS A 172 -3.64 -17.15 -16.65
CA CYS A 172 -4.94 -17.78 -16.78
C CYS A 172 -5.74 -16.89 -17.73
N ASP A 173 -5.85 -17.38 -18.96
CA ASP A 173 -6.58 -16.86 -20.13
C ASP A 173 -8.11 -16.80 -19.92
N SER A 174 -8.60 -16.56 -18.71
CA SER A 174 -10.03 -16.65 -18.43
C SER A 174 -10.39 -15.90 -17.15
N GLN A 175 -10.73 -14.62 -17.27
CA GLN A 175 -12.12 -14.16 -17.16
C GLN A 175 -12.16 -12.62 -17.19
N TRP A 176 -12.53 -12.12 -18.37
CA TRP A 176 -13.35 -10.94 -18.63
C TRP A 176 -12.71 -9.81 -19.47
N PRO A 177 -13.26 -9.52 -20.66
CA PRO A 177 -12.86 -8.42 -21.53
C PRO A 177 -13.67 -7.16 -21.20
N LEU A 178 -13.05 -5.99 -21.13
CA LEU A 178 -13.76 -4.73 -21.36
C LEU A 178 -12.94 -3.75 -22.20
N ALA A 179 -13.45 -3.59 -23.42
CA ALA A 179 -13.33 -2.45 -24.31
C ALA A 179 -12.00 -2.21 -25.03
N ALA A 180 -11.67 -3.10 -25.97
CA ALA A 180 -11.38 -2.62 -27.32
C ALA A 180 -12.72 -2.60 -28.09
N ASN A 181 -13.05 -1.43 -28.65
CA ASN A 181 -14.26 -1.06 -29.42
C ASN A 181 -15.32 -0.26 -28.67
N ALA A 182 -15.11 1.06 -28.62
CA ALA A 182 -16.08 2.07 -29.06
C ALA A 182 -15.31 3.30 -29.55
#